data_AF-A0A6B0RCW3-F1
#
_entry.id   AF-A0A6B0RCW3-F1
#
_cell.length_a   1.000
_cell.length_b   1.000
_cell.length_c   1.000
_cell.angle_alpha   90.00
_cell.angle_beta   90.00
_cell.angle_gamma   90.00
#
_symmetry.space_group_name_H-M   'P 1'
#
loop_
_entity.id
_entity.type
_entity.pdbx_description
1 polymer ?
#
loop_
_entity_poly.entity_id
_entity_poly.type
_entity_poly.pdbx_seq_one_letter_code
_entity_poly.pdbx_strand_id
1 'polypeptide(L)'
;MEETGAVFRKVREGVLVGRAGGCGRGFRGWGMCTGRRGRCGSGSLSDSRAGPEPAPPLPSRELVSKLLHLHFKDKKTKVSGDALQLVAELLKIFVVEAAIRSVRQAQAEGLAHVDVEQLEKVLPQLLLDF
;
A
#
# COMPACT_ATOMS: atom_id res chain seq x y z
N MET A 1 -11.98 -1.66 -37.58
CA MET A 1 -10.86 -1.40 -36.65
C MET A 1 -11.50 -1.05 -35.31
N GLU A 2 -12.31 -1.91 -34.71
CA GLU A 2 -11.93 -3.05 -33.84
C GLU A 2 -10.72 -2.81 -32.91
N GLU A 3 -11.09 -2.69 -31.64
CA GLU A 3 -10.43 -3.02 -30.38
C GLU A 3 -8.90 -2.87 -30.23
N THR A 4 -8.52 -2.01 -29.28
CA THR A 4 -7.47 -2.35 -28.32
C THR A 4 -7.93 -1.99 -26.91
N GLY A 5 -8.68 -2.92 -26.31
CA GLY A 5 -8.85 -2.97 -24.87
C GLY A 5 -7.53 -3.29 -24.20
N ALA A 6 -6.91 -2.29 -23.58
CA ALA A 6 -5.80 -2.51 -22.66
C ALA A 6 -6.37 -2.77 -21.26
N VAL A 7 -6.84 -4.01 -21.06
CA VAL A 7 -7.04 -4.57 -19.72
C VAL A 7 -5.67 -4.68 -19.08
N PHE A 8 -5.29 -3.70 -18.26
CA PHE A 8 -4.03 -3.70 -17.53
C PHE A 8 -4.10 -4.68 -16.35
N ARG A 9 -4.00 -5.98 -16.67
CA ARG A 9 -3.66 -7.04 -15.72
C ARG A 9 -2.15 -7.14 -15.61
N LYS A 10 -1.58 -6.58 -14.53
CA LYS A 10 -0.37 -7.14 -13.93
C LYS A 10 -0.28 -6.81 -12.44
N VAL A 11 -1.09 -7.51 -11.65
CA VAL A 11 -0.76 -7.79 -10.23
C VAL A 11 -0.14 -9.18 -10.20
N ARG A 12 1.19 -9.25 -10.15
CA ARG A 12 1.96 -10.29 -9.45
C ARG A 12 3.47 -10.01 -9.54
N GLU A 13 4.14 -10.32 -8.43
CA GLU A 13 5.58 -10.18 -8.14
C GLU A 13 5.95 -8.72 -7.80
N GLY A 14 6.01 -8.28 -6.55
CA GLY A 14 6.61 -8.96 -5.41
C GLY A 14 8.12 -9.06 -5.67
N VAL A 15 8.89 -8.15 -5.07
CA VAL A 15 10.36 -7.98 -5.17
C VAL A 15 10.83 -7.04 -6.29
N LEU A 16 10.98 -5.75 -5.96
CA LEU A 16 11.93 -4.86 -6.62
C LEU A 16 13.35 -5.22 -6.13
N VAL A 17 13.97 -6.22 -6.76
CA VAL A 17 15.44 -6.37 -6.70
C VAL A 17 16.01 -5.43 -7.76
N GLY A 18 16.49 -4.27 -7.30
CA GLY A 18 17.37 -3.42 -8.09
C GLY A 18 18.71 -4.13 -8.27
N ARG A 19 18.91 -4.77 -9.43
CA ARG A 19 20.25 -5.17 -9.88
C ARG A 19 20.99 -3.89 -10.29
N ALA A 20 21.87 -3.40 -9.42
CA ALA A 20 22.88 -2.42 -9.84
C ALA A 20 23.81 -3.10 -10.84
N GLY A 21 23.68 -2.70 -12.11
CA GLY A 21 24.55 -3.11 -13.20
C GLY A 21 26.01 -2.82 -12.84
N GLY A 22 26.86 -3.78 -13.19
CA GLY A 22 28.30 -3.75 -12.92
C GLY A 22 28.98 -2.50 -13.48
N CYS A 23 29.90 -1.98 -12.68
CA CYS A 23 30.83 -0.93 -13.05
C CYS A 23 31.83 -1.49 -14.08
N GLY A 24 31.54 -1.34 -15.37
CA GLY A 24 32.47 -1.63 -16.45
C GLY A 24 33.22 -0.38 -16.88
N ARG A 25 34.16 0.12 -16.06
CA ARG A 25 35.20 1.05 -16.52
C ARG A 25 36.53 0.32 -16.48
N GLY A 26 37.20 0.33 -17.63
CA GLY A 26 38.41 -0.43 -17.86
C GLY A 26 39.64 0.09 -17.12
N PHE A 27 40.75 -0.51 -17.55
CA PHE A 27 42.16 -0.17 -17.32
C PHE A 27 42.93 -0.88 -16.21
N ARG A 28 43.85 -1.72 -16.70
CA ARG A 28 45.26 -1.90 -16.30
C ARG A 28 45.57 -2.40 -14.89
N GLY A 29 46.25 -3.55 -14.88
CA GLY A 29 47.30 -3.83 -13.91
C GLY A 29 47.10 -5.13 -13.18
N TRP A 30 47.65 -6.23 -13.71
CA TRP A 30 48.01 -7.38 -12.87
C TRP A 30 49.14 -6.96 -11.94
N GLY A 31 48.79 -6.53 -10.73
CA GLY A 31 49.69 -6.39 -9.60
C GLY A 31 49.31 -7.44 -8.56
N MET A 32 50.21 -8.38 -8.30
CA MET A 32 50.05 -9.42 -7.28
C MET A 32 49.95 -8.76 -5.90
N CYS A 33 48.79 -8.86 -5.25
CA CYS A 33 48.63 -8.44 -3.85
C CYS A 33 49.25 -9.50 -2.93
N THR A 34 50.48 -9.25 -2.47
CA THR A 34 51.08 -9.95 -1.34
C THR A 34 50.69 -9.25 -0.04
N GLY A 35 50.10 -10.02 0.88
CA GLY A 35 50.17 -9.80 2.33
C GLY A 35 49.66 -8.49 2.92
N ARG A 36 48.42 -8.50 3.45
CA ARG A 36 48.15 -8.05 4.83
C ARG A 36 46.80 -8.59 5.30
N ARG A 37 46.78 -9.16 6.52
CA ARG A 37 45.57 -9.56 7.25
C ARG A 37 44.69 -8.33 7.48
N GLY A 38 43.78 -8.06 6.54
CA GLY A 38 42.73 -7.07 6.66
C GLY A 38 41.46 -7.74 7.15
N ARG A 39 41.16 -7.55 8.44
CA ARG A 39 39.90 -7.87 9.11
C ARG A 39 38.71 -7.61 8.17
N CYS A 40 38.04 -8.66 7.71
CA CYS A 40 36.73 -8.52 7.09
C CYS A 40 35.82 -7.86 8.13
N GLY A 41 35.50 -6.58 7.91
CA GLY A 41 34.46 -5.91 8.66
C GLY A 41 33.19 -6.72 8.47
N SER A 42 32.69 -7.28 9.57
CA SER A 42 31.35 -7.79 9.69
C SER A 42 30.40 -6.62 9.48
N GLY A 43 30.08 -6.32 8.23
CA GLY A 43 28.97 -5.45 7.87
C GLY A 43 27.71 -6.13 8.37
N SER A 44 27.27 -5.74 9.55
CA SER A 44 25.93 -6.06 10.05
C SER A 44 24.95 -5.50 9.02
N LEU A 45 24.35 -6.38 8.21
CA LEU A 45 23.06 -6.10 7.63
C LEU A 45 22.12 -5.87 8.81
N SER A 46 21.88 -4.61 9.14
CA SER A 46 20.72 -4.23 9.93
C SER A 46 19.51 -4.60 9.09
N ASP A 47 18.99 -5.79 9.37
CA ASP A 47 17.63 -6.22 9.07
C ASP A 47 16.71 -5.19 9.72
N SER A 48 16.36 -4.14 8.97
CA SER A 48 15.26 -3.25 9.30
C SER A 48 13.98 -4.06 9.14
N ARG A 49 13.74 -4.94 10.12
CA ARG A 49 12.42 -5.48 10.41
C ARG A 49 11.54 -4.26 10.65
N ALA A 50 10.85 -3.83 9.61
CA ALA A 50 9.63 -3.06 9.78
C ALA A 50 8.80 -3.86 10.79
N GLY A 51 8.64 -3.31 11.99
CA GLY A 51 7.82 -3.92 13.02
C GLY A 51 6.40 -4.16 12.50
N PRO A 52 5.57 -4.94 13.21
CA PRO A 52 4.18 -5.11 12.84
C PRO A 52 3.55 -3.72 12.70
N GLU A 53 3.24 -3.34 11.47
CA GLU A 53 2.60 -2.08 11.14
C GLU A 53 1.28 -2.04 11.92
N PRO A 54 1.05 -1.01 12.76
CA PRO A 54 -0.11 -0.98 13.64
C PRO A 54 -1.35 -0.99 12.76
N ALA A 55 -2.16 -2.05 12.88
CA ALA A 55 -3.39 -2.19 12.13
C ALA A 55 -4.21 -0.90 12.24
N PRO A 56 -4.76 -0.37 11.12
CA PRO A 56 -5.42 0.91 11.13
C PRO A 56 -6.54 0.92 12.19
N PRO A 57 -6.60 1.98 13.01
CA PRO A 57 -7.49 2.03 14.15
C PRO A 57 -8.94 1.86 13.70
N LEU A 58 -9.69 0.99 14.39
CA LEU A 58 -11.10 0.77 14.11
C LEU A 58 -11.89 2.06 14.41
N PRO A 59 -12.89 2.42 13.59
CA PRO A 59 -13.84 3.45 13.98
C PRO A 59 -14.56 3.02 15.26
N SER A 60 -14.67 3.92 16.24
CA SER A 60 -15.30 3.58 17.51
C SER A 60 -16.78 3.23 17.30
N ARG A 61 -17.25 2.20 18.00
CA ARG A 61 -18.66 1.75 17.92
C ARG A 61 -19.64 2.90 18.19
N GLU A 62 -19.29 3.80 19.10
CA GLU A 62 -20.07 5.01 19.40
C GLU A 62 -20.16 5.99 18.23
N LEU A 63 -19.05 6.20 17.50
CA LEU A 63 -19.03 7.06 16.32
C LEU A 63 -19.91 6.48 15.21
N VAL A 64 -19.77 5.19 14.92
CA VAL A 64 -20.59 4.51 13.91
C VAL A 64 -22.07 4.59 14.29
N SER A 65 -22.39 4.43 15.57
CA SER A 65 -23.77 4.57 16.05
C SER A 65 -24.32 5.96 15.78
N LYS A 66 -23.58 7.02 16.15
CA LYS A 66 -23.99 8.40 15.91
C LYS A 66 -24.15 8.68 14.42
N LEU A 67 -23.20 8.23 13.59
CA LEU A 67 -23.23 8.41 12.13
C LEU A 67 -24.48 7.76 11.52
N LEU A 68 -24.82 6.54 11.91
CA LEU A 68 -26.02 5.86 11.42
C LEU A 68 -27.30 6.59 11.84
N HIS A 69 -27.40 7.00 13.11
CA HIS A 69 -28.59 7.71 13.60
C HIS A 69 -28.77 9.11 13.02
N LEU A 70 -27.71 9.75 12.49
CA LEU A 70 -27.81 11.01 11.76
C LEU A 70 -28.53 10.85 10.41
N HIS A 71 -28.42 9.69 9.77
CA HIS A 71 -28.95 9.45 8.42
C HIS A 71 -30.22 8.60 8.38
N PHE A 72 -30.70 8.08 9.51
CA PHE A 72 -31.99 7.39 9.58
C PHE A 72 -33.16 8.36 9.42
N LYS A 73 -34.09 8.04 8.51
CA LYS A 73 -35.33 8.81 8.31
C LYS A 73 -36.30 8.66 9.48
N ASP A 74 -36.35 7.47 10.10
CA ASP A 74 -37.18 7.20 11.27
C ASP A 74 -36.31 7.16 12.55
N LYS A 75 -36.68 7.99 13.52
CA LYS A 75 -36.02 8.11 14.84
C LYS A 75 -36.19 6.88 15.73
N LYS A 76 -37.11 5.97 15.40
CA LYS A 76 -37.30 4.70 16.13
C LYS A 76 -36.38 3.58 15.65
N THR A 77 -35.65 3.80 14.56
CA THR A 77 -34.69 2.82 14.02
C THR A 77 -33.60 2.52 15.04
N LYS A 78 -33.40 1.24 15.34
CA LYS A 78 -32.35 0.76 16.25
C LYS A 78 -31.47 -0.24 15.50
N VAL A 79 -30.18 -0.20 15.79
CA VAL A 79 -29.18 -1.11 15.22
C VAL A 79 -28.70 -2.06 16.31
N SER A 80 -28.65 -3.37 16.02
CA SER A 80 -28.13 -4.35 16.97
C SER A 80 -26.64 -4.16 17.20
N GLY A 81 -26.11 -4.69 18.31
CA GLY A 81 -24.69 -4.56 18.63
C GLY A 81 -23.78 -5.20 17.60
N ASP A 82 -24.14 -6.40 17.14
CA ASP A 82 -23.38 -7.14 16.13
C ASP A 82 -23.44 -6.45 14.77
N ALA A 83 -24.61 -5.95 14.35
CA ALA A 83 -24.73 -5.18 13.12
C ALA A 83 -23.86 -3.91 13.17
N LEU A 84 -23.82 -3.25 14.34
CA LEU A 84 -22.99 -2.07 14.52
C LEU A 84 -21.48 -2.40 14.42
N GLN A 85 -21.07 -3.56 14.94
CA GLN A 85 -19.69 -4.05 14.78
C GLN A 85 -19.38 -4.35 13.31
N LEU A 86 -20.29 -5.01 12.60
CA LEU A 86 -20.12 -5.31 11.17
C LEU A 86 -20.01 -4.03 10.33
N VAL A 87 -20.82 -3.00 10.62
CA VAL A 87 -20.71 -1.71 9.93
C VAL A 87 -19.38 -1.01 10.25
N ALA A 88 -18.88 -1.13 11.48
CA ALA A 88 -17.56 -0.59 11.83
C ALA A 88 -16.44 -1.25 11.00
N GLU A 89 -16.48 -2.58 10.84
CA GLU A 89 -15.53 -3.29 9.98
C GLU A 89 -15.72 -2.95 8.50
N LEU A 90 -16.96 -2.82 8.02
CA LEU A 90 -17.24 -2.39 6.65
C LEU A 90 -16.66 -1.01 6.36
N LEU A 91 -16.86 -0.03 7.25
CA LEU A 91 -16.31 1.32 7.12
C LEU A 91 -14.78 1.30 7.14
N LYS A 92 -14.17 0.44 7.95
CA LYS A 92 -12.72 0.25 7.93
C LYS A 92 -12.24 -0.30 6.58
N ILE A 93 -12.89 -1.34 6.06
CA ILE A 93 -12.52 -1.93 4.77
C ILE A 93 -12.66 -0.89 3.66
N PHE A 94 -13.73 -0.09 3.67
CA PHE A 94 -13.92 1.00 2.71
C PHE A 94 -12.74 1.99 2.70
N VAL A 95 -12.31 2.46 3.88
CA VAL A 95 -11.18 3.41 3.99
C VAL A 95 -9.85 2.76 3.58
N VAL A 96 -9.62 1.52 3.98
CA VAL A 96 -8.39 0.78 3.63
C VAL A 96 -8.32 0.51 2.13
N GLU A 97 -9.43 0.10 1.50
CA GLU A 97 -9.50 -0.08 0.05
C GLU A 97 -9.26 1.21 -0.71
N ALA A 98 -9.85 2.32 -0.26
CA ALA A 98 -9.59 3.64 -0.83
C ALA A 98 -8.09 3.98 -0.79
N ALA A 99 -7.46 3.82 0.38
CA ALA A 99 -6.04 4.10 0.54
C ALA A 99 -5.15 3.20 -0.33
N ILE A 100 -5.39 1.88 -0.33
CA ILE A 100 -4.58 0.92 -1.10
C ILE A 100 -4.70 1.19 -2.60
N ARG A 101 -5.90 1.47 -3.10
CA ARG A 101 -6.11 1.78 -4.52
C ARG A 101 -5.43 3.07 -4.92
N SER A 102 -5.51 4.12 -4.10
CA SER A 102 -4.82 5.38 -4.38
C SER A 102 -3.29 5.23 -4.34
N VAL A 103 -2.74 4.41 -3.44
CA VAL A 103 -1.31 4.07 -3.43
C VAL A 103 -0.91 3.34 -4.71
N ARG A 104 -1.68 2.35 -5.15
CA ARG A 104 -1.42 1.63 -6.41
C ARG A 104 -1.49 2.56 -7.62
N GLN A 105 -2.42 3.51 -7.62
CA GLN A 105 -2.56 4.50 -8.68
C GLN A 105 -1.35 5.45 -8.72
N ALA A 106 -0.89 5.95 -7.57
CA ALA A 106 0.32 6.77 -7.48
C ALA A 106 1.57 6.01 -7.96
N GLN A 107 1.71 4.74 -7.57
CA GLN A 107 2.80 3.88 -8.04
C GLN A 107 2.77 3.65 -9.54
N ALA A 108 1.58 3.46 -10.13
CA ALA A 108 1.42 3.32 -11.57
C ALA A 108 1.80 4.61 -12.34
N GLU A 109 1.67 5.77 -11.70
CA GLU A 109 2.06 7.07 -12.23
C GLU A 109 3.51 7.45 -11.90
N GLY A 110 4.23 6.61 -11.16
CA GLY A 110 5.62 6.85 -10.77
C GLY A 110 5.78 7.93 -9.69
N LEU A 111 4.73 8.22 -8.93
CA LEU A 111 4.73 9.23 -7.86
C LEU A 111 5.15 8.62 -6.53
N ALA A 112 5.90 9.40 -5.73
CA ALA A 112 6.36 8.99 -4.41
C ALA A 112 5.29 9.12 -3.32
N HIS A 113 4.27 9.95 -3.54
CA HIS A 113 3.19 10.22 -2.60
C HIS A 113 1.84 10.12 -3.31
N VAL A 114 0.79 9.89 -2.52
CA VAL A 114 -0.58 9.88 -3.00
C VAL A 114 -1.15 11.28 -2.83
N ASP A 115 -1.52 11.91 -3.94
CA ASP A 115 -2.29 13.15 -3.95
C ASP A 115 -3.78 12.87 -4.23
N VAL A 116 -4.60 13.91 -4.15
CA VAL A 116 -6.05 13.83 -4.34
C VAL A 116 -6.40 13.29 -5.74
N GLU A 117 -5.61 13.62 -6.74
CA GLU A 117 -5.78 13.21 -8.14
C GLU A 117 -5.82 11.69 -8.30
N GLN A 118 -5.01 10.96 -7.55
CA GLN A 118 -4.96 9.50 -7.60
C GLN A 118 -6.19 8.89 -6.93
N LEU A 119 -6.69 9.51 -5.86
CA LEU A 119 -7.95 9.10 -5.24
C LEU A 119 -9.13 9.32 -6.19
N GLU A 120 -9.20 10.47 -6.87
CA GLU A 120 -10.26 10.79 -7.84
C GLU A 120 -10.33 9.78 -8.99
N LYS A 121 -9.18 9.28 -9.45
CA LYS A 121 -9.11 8.26 -10.51
C LYS A 121 -9.66 6.91 -10.08
N VAL A 122 -9.48 6.52 -8.82
CA VAL A 122 -9.96 5.21 -8.30
C VAL A 122 -11.38 5.28 -7.73
N LEU A 123 -11.88 6.49 -7.45
CA LEU A 123 -13.17 6.72 -6.80
C LEU A 123 -14.37 6.12 -7.57
N PRO A 124 -14.47 6.21 -8.92
CA PRO A 124 -15.61 5.64 -9.64
C PRO A 124 -15.76 4.14 -9.42
N GLN A 125 -14.66 3.38 -9.45
CA GLN A 125 -14.70 1.94 -9.21
C GLN A 125 -14.88 1.62 -7.73
N LEU A 126 -14.26 2.40 -6.84
CA LEU A 126 -14.43 2.21 -5.39
C LEU A 126 -15.90 2.32 -5.00
N LEU A 127 -16.65 3.28 -5.55
CA LEU A 127 -18.06 3.46 -5.25
C LEU A 127 -18.98 2.42 -5.91
N LEU A 128 -18.52 1.69 -6.93
CA LEU A 128 -19.28 0.60 -7.55
C LEU A 128 -19.10 -0.73 -6.82
N ASP A 129 -18.03 -0.86 -6.04
CA ASP A 129 -17.73 -2.08 -5.28
C ASP A 129 -18.48 -2.14 -3.93
N PHE A 130 -19.10 -1.03 -3.51
CA PHE A 130 -19.86 -0.89 -2.26
C PHE A 130 -21.29 -0.42 -2.52
#